data_AF-A0A9Q3QBG1-F1
#
_entry.id   AF-A0A9Q3QBG1-F1
#
_cell.length_a   1.000
_cell.length_b   1.000
_cell.length_c   1.000
_cell.angle_alpha   90.00
_cell.angle_beta   90.00
_cell.angle_gamma   90.00
#
_symmetry.space_group_name_H-M   'P 1'
#
loop_
_entity.id
_entity.type
_entity.pdbx_description
1 polymer ?
#
loop_
_entity_poly.entity_id
_entity_poly.type
_entity_poly.pdbx_seq_one_letter_code
_entity_poly.pdbx_strand_id
1 'polypeptide(L)' 'MEESFEYAKDKWDKSHATPDFKVGDLVLLSTTNFNNIKVCKKLKDSFSGPFVIEALHGENPVEVEFSEELSNKHP' A
#
# COMPACT_ATOMS: atom_id res chain seq x y z
N MET A 1 -25.75 9.11 -0.72
CA MET A 1 -24.48 8.62 -1.30
C MET A 1 -23.29 9.26 -0.58
N GLU A 2 -23.35 10.55 -0.27
CA GLU A 2 -22.37 11.26 0.58
C GLU A 2 -22.25 10.67 1.99
N GLU A 3 -23.38 10.38 2.67
CA GLU A 3 -23.36 9.82 4.04
C GLU A 3 -22.63 8.46 4.14
N SER A 4 -22.68 7.62 3.10
CA SER A 4 -21.97 6.34 3.09
C SER A 4 -20.46 6.51 2.90
N PHE A 5 -20.04 7.56 2.19
CA PHE A 5 -18.64 7.89 1.98
C PHE A 5 -18.03 8.47 3.26
N GLU A 6 -18.76 9.33 3.95
CA GLU A 6 -18.37 9.89 5.25
C GLU A 6 -18.30 8.81 6.33
N TYR A 7 -19.27 7.89 6.37
CA TYR A 7 -19.24 6.76 7.30
C TYR A 7 -18.03 5.83 7.07
N ALA A 8 -17.69 5.55 5.81
CA ALA A 8 -16.53 4.73 5.47
C ALA A 8 -15.22 5.44 5.86
N LYS A 9 -15.13 6.76 5.62
CA LYS A 9 -13.98 7.59 5.99
C LYS A 9 -13.76 7.63 7.51
N ASP A 10 -14.80 7.95 8.27
CA ASP A 10 -14.71 8.06 9.74
C ASP A 10 -14.34 6.72 10.40
N LYS A 11 -14.84 5.60 9.87
CA LYS A 11 -14.45 4.25 10.33
C LYS A 11 -12.98 3.93 10.00
N TRP A 12 -12.51 4.37 8.84
CA TRP A 12 -11.13 4.18 8.41
C TRP A 12 -10.17 4.98 9.29
N ASP A 13 -10.44 6.27 9.48
CA ASP A 13 -9.65 7.19 10.31
C ASP A 13 -9.58 6.71 11.78
N LYS A 14 -10.65 6.09 12.31
CA LYS A 14 -10.67 5.55 13.69
C LYS A 14 -9.85 4.28 13.89
N SER A 15 -9.69 3.47 12.85
CA SER A 15 -9.05 2.15 12.94
C SER A 15 -7.60 2.14 12.46
N HIS A 16 -7.19 3.18 11.74
CA HIS A 16 -5.85 3.28 11.18
C HIS A 16 -4.91 3.98 12.17
N ALA A 17 -3.87 3.26 12.58
CA ALA A 17 -2.75 3.86 13.30
C ALA A 17 -1.84 4.55 12.30
N THR A 18 -1.44 5.78 12.60
CA THR A 18 -0.43 6.52 11.84
C THR A 18 0.88 5.73 11.88
N PRO A 19 1.41 5.30 10.73
CA PRO A 19 2.66 4.55 10.72
C PRO A 19 3.86 5.51 10.89
N ASP A 20 4.85 5.09 11.69
CA ASP A 20 6.06 5.86 11.98
C ASP A 20 7.16 5.64 10.91
N PHE A 21 6.78 5.75 9.63
CA PHE A 21 7.69 5.50 8.51
C PHE A 21 8.64 6.68 8.28
N LYS A 22 9.89 6.39 7.90
CA LYS A 22 10.89 7.40 7.51
C LYS A 22 11.37 7.20 6.09
N VAL A 23 11.73 8.29 5.43
CA VAL A 23 12.40 8.26 4.13
C VAL A 23 13.70 7.45 4.26
N GLY A 24 13.89 6.48 3.38
CA GLY A 24 14.99 5.53 3.42
C GLY A 24 14.70 4.20 4.13
N ASP A 25 13.53 4.06 4.80
CA ASP A 25 13.14 2.77 5.38
C ASP A 25 12.79 1.75 4.29
N LEU A 26 13.08 0.48 4.58
CA LEU A 26 12.70 -0.65 3.75
C LEU A 26 11.34 -1.19 4.21
N VAL A 27 10.35 -1.09 3.32
CA VAL A 27 8.98 -1.53 3.58
C VAL A 27 8.55 -2.64 2.64
N LEU A 28 7.69 -3.53 3.15
CA LEU A 28 7.04 -4.56 2.36
C LEU A 28 5.67 -4.09 1.89
N LEU A 29 5.36 -4.25 0.60
CA LEU A 29 4.03 -3.92 0.09
C LEU A 29 3.10 -5.12 0.19
N SER A 30 1.94 -4.93 0.83
CA SER A 30 0.94 -5.99 0.92
C SER A 30 0.29 -6.23 -0.43
N THR A 31 0.42 -7.44 -0.96
CA THR A 31 -0.18 -7.80 -2.24
C THR A 31 -1.66 -8.17 -2.11
N THR A 32 -2.22 -8.18 -0.90
CA THR A 32 -3.58 -8.66 -0.58
C THR A 32 -4.66 -8.03 -1.48
N ASN A 33 -4.54 -6.73 -1.76
CA ASN A 33 -5.50 -5.96 -2.56
C ASN A 33 -5.14 -5.87 -4.05
N PHE A 34 -4.05 -6.51 -4.48
CA PHE A 34 -3.61 -6.49 -5.88
C PHE A 34 -4.44 -7.47 -6.71
N ASN A 35 -5.58 -6.99 -7.21
CA ASN A 35 -6.51 -7.76 -8.06
C ASN A 35 -5.99 -7.95 -9.49
N ASN A 36 -4.97 -7.20 -9.91
CA ASN A 36 -4.36 -7.30 -11.24
C ASN A 36 -3.39 -8.50 -11.37
N ILE A 37 -2.99 -9.13 -10.27
CA ILE A 37 -2.06 -10.26 -10.28
C ILE A 37 -2.85 -11.54 -10.49
N LYS A 38 -2.84 -12.09 -11.72
CA LYS A 38 -3.45 -13.38 -12.09
C LYS A 38 -2.68 -14.59 -11.52
N VAL A 39 -2.47 -14.64 -10.21
CA VAL A 39 -1.85 -15.77 -9.51
C VAL A 39 -2.88 -16.40 -8.56
N CYS A 40 -2.83 -17.73 -8.40
CA CYS A 40 -3.64 -18.45 -7.43
C CYS A 40 -3.50 -17.81 -6.03
N LYS A 41 -4.62 -17.39 -5.42
CA LYS A 41 -4.66 -16.71 -4.11
C LYS A 41 -3.87 -17.41 -3.01
N LYS A 42 -3.75 -18.75 -3.06
CA LYS A 42 -3.03 -19.57 -2.06
C LYS A 42 -1.52 -19.66 -2.29
N LEU A 43 -1.04 -19.29 -3.47
CA LEU A 43 0.38 -19.33 -3.86
C LEU A 43 0.94 -17.91 -4.04
N LYS A 44 0.15 -16.89 -3.70
CA LYS A 44 0.54 -15.49 -3.80
C LYS A 44 1.23 -15.10 -2.50
N ASP A 45 2.45 -14.60 -2.58
CA ASP A 45 3.12 -14.03 -1.43
C ASP A 45 2.31 -12.85 -0.90
N SER A 46 1.95 -12.88 0.38
CA SER A 46 1.13 -11.84 1.03
C SER A 46 1.79 -10.46 0.99
N PHE A 47 3.11 -10.43 0.81
CA PHE A 47 3.94 -9.25 0.74
C PHE A 47 4.92 -9.38 -0.42
N SER A 48 5.16 -8.28 -1.11
CA SER A 48 6.17 -8.19 -2.16
C SER A 48 7.24 -7.21 -1.72
N GLY A 49 8.50 -7.57 -2.00
CA GLY A 49 9.72 -6.75 -2.02
C GLY A 49 10.01 -5.92 -0.77
N PRO A 50 11.28 -5.74 -0.37
CA PRO A 50 11.64 -4.55 0.37
C PRO A 50 11.79 -3.38 -0.62
N PHE A 51 10.92 -2.38 -0.51
CA PHE A 51 11.00 -1.12 -1.25
C PHE A 51 11.49 0.00 -0.36
N VAL A 52 12.27 0.91 -0.92
CA VAL A 52 12.73 2.10 -0.21
C VAL A 52 11.64 3.16 -0.29
N ILE A 53 11.31 3.77 0.85
CA ILE A 53 10.47 4.96 0.87
C ILE A 53 11.28 6.15 0.36
N GLU A 54 10.86 6.74 -0.76
CA GLU A 54 11.50 7.94 -1.32
C GLU A 54 10.92 9.23 -0.74
N ALA A 55 9.60 9.28 -0.53
CA ALA A 55 8.93 10.46 0.01
C ALA A 55 7.70 10.09 0.84
N LEU A 56 7.39 10.95 1.81
CA LEU A 56 6.16 10.90 2.60
C LEU A 56 5.26 12.05 2.14
N HIS A 57 4.04 11.73 1.69
CA HIS A 57 3.06 12.70 1.22
C HIS A 57 1.97 12.89 2.25
N GLY A 58 2.22 13.71 3.28
CA GLY A 58 1.28 13.92 4.38
C GLY A 58 1.44 12.87 5.50
N GLU A 59 0.35 12.56 6.21
CA GLU A 59 0.42 11.70 7.41
C GLU A 59 0.51 10.20 7.12
N ASN A 60 0.15 9.75 5.91
CA ASN A 60 -0.02 8.32 5.62
C ASN A 60 0.37 7.89 4.18
N PRO A 61 0.14 8.69 3.12
CA PRO A 61 0.61 8.33 1.78
C PRO A 61 2.14 8.31 1.72
N VAL A 62 2.71 7.24 1.18
CA VAL A 62 4.16 7.09 0.98
C VAL A 62 4.45 6.78 -0.49
N GLU A 63 5.48 7.41 -1.04
CA GLU A 63 6.04 7.06 -2.33
C GLU A 63 7.18 6.07 -2.14
N VAL A 64 7.15 5.00 -2.93
CA VAL A 64 8.13 3.92 -2.88
C VAL A 64 8.65 3.65 -4.28
N GLU A 65 9.95 3.48 -4.39
CA GLU A 65 10.59 3.13 -5.66
C GLU A 65 10.43 1.64 -5.93
N PHE A 66 9.75 1.28 -7.02
CA PHE A 66 9.66 -0.11 -7.46
C PHE A 66 10.92 -0.50 -8.26
N SER A 67 11.46 -1.69 -8.00
CA SER A 67 12.43 -2.28 -8.93
C SER A 67 11.77 -2.52 -10.30
N GLU A 68 12.58 -2.52 -11.37
CA GLU A 68 12.13 -2.60 -12.76
C GLU A 68 11.15 -3.77 -13.04
N GLU A 69 11.25 -4.85 -12.25
CA GLU A 69 10.39 -6.05 -12.33
C GLU A 69 8.91 -5.80 -11.95
N LEU A 70 8.63 -4.77 -11.15
CA LEU A 70 7.28 -4.39 -10.71
C LEU A 70 6.73 -3.16 -11.42
N SER A 71 7.58 -2.37 -12.09
CA SER A 71 7.16 -1.21 -12.89
C SER A 71 6.10 -1.56 -13.93
N ASN A 72 6.17 -2.77 -14.51
CA ASN A 72 5.24 -3.27 -15.52
C ASN A 72 3.95 -3.88 -14.96
N LYS A 73 3.80 -4.00 -13.63
CA LYS A 73 2.60 -4.61 -13.01
C LYS A 73 1.59 -3.59 -12.50
N HIS A 74 1.93 -2.30 -12.53
CA HIS A 74 1.02 -1.22 -12.16
C HIS A 74 0.64 -0.40 -13.42
N PRO A 75 -0.65 -0.30 -13.79
CA PRO A 75 -1.10 0.72 -14.74
C PRO A 75 -1.07 2.12 -14.12
#